data_AF-A0A2T0SKN3-F1
#
_entry.id   AF-A0A2T0SKN3-F1
#
_cell.length_a   1.000
_cell.length_b   1.000
_cell.length_c   1.000
_cell.angle_alpha   90.00
_cell.angle_beta   90.00
_cell.angle_gamma   90.00
#
_symmetry.space_group_name_H-M   'P 1'
#
loop_
_entity.id
_entity.type
_entity.pdbx_description
1 polymer ?
#
loop_
_entity_poly.entity_id
_entity_poly.type
_entity_poly.pdbx_seq_one_letter_code
_entity_poly.pdbx_strand_id
1 'polypeptide(L)'
;MRSTRDFFTGIITGVVIGLLTAPRSGKETREKLVDEANKRSEGLKDQWEKGVAQAKEGYEQVKSQVNQYADQAKTQVNQYVDQTKSQFDTAKNEAKSEFERGKSTFNSKVDDLADSAKEGVDDARNSFKAS
;
A
#
# COMPACT_ATOMS: atom_id res chain seq x y z
N MET A 1 -12.34 13.38 -9.16
CA MET A 1 -11.76 12.04 -8.89
C MET A 1 -10.68 12.14 -7.81
N ARG A 2 -11.05 12.32 -6.53
CA ARG A 2 -10.07 12.43 -5.41
C ARG A 2 -9.97 11.16 -4.55
N SER A 3 -11.05 10.39 -4.41
CA SER A 3 -11.14 9.25 -3.47
C SER A 3 -10.08 8.17 -3.59
N THR A 4 -9.56 7.87 -4.80
CA THR A 4 -8.61 6.76 -4.97
C THR A 4 -7.24 7.08 -4.37
N ARG A 5 -6.79 8.33 -4.44
CA ARG A 5 -5.50 8.77 -3.87
C ARG A 5 -5.54 8.77 -2.34
N ASP A 6 -6.64 9.23 -1.78
CA ASP A 6 -6.85 9.29 -0.32
C ASP A 6 -6.91 7.87 0.29
N PHE A 7 -7.53 6.91 -0.41
CA PHE A 7 -7.59 5.51 0.01
C PHE A 7 -6.20 4.85 0.10
N PHE A 8 -5.37 4.98 -0.94
CA PHE A 8 -4.02 4.42 -0.93
C PHE A 8 -3.11 5.12 0.09
N THR A 9 -3.27 6.43 0.27
CA THR A 9 -2.55 7.20 1.30
C THR A 9 -2.90 6.70 2.70
N GLY A 10 -4.19 6.40 2.95
CA GLY A 10 -4.65 5.80 4.21
C GLY A 10 -4.04 4.41 4.48
N ILE A 11 -4.02 3.53 3.47
CA ILE A 11 -3.39 2.19 3.60
C ILE A 11 -1.89 2.31 3.89
N ILE A 12 -1.17 3.12 3.12
CA ILE A 12 0.28 3.30 3.29
C ILE A 12 0.58 3.84 4.69
N THR A 13 -0.15 4.87 5.11
CA THR A 13 0.00 5.46 6.45
C THR A 13 -0.30 4.44 7.54
N GLY A 14 -1.36 3.64 7.38
CA GLY A 14 -1.72 2.58 8.32
C GLY A 14 -0.67 1.47 8.42
N VAL A 15 -0.06 1.05 7.31
CA VAL A 15 1.02 0.06 7.29
C VAL A 15 2.27 0.60 7.99
N VAL A 16 2.64 1.86 7.74
CA VAL A 16 3.80 2.49 8.37
C VAL A 16 3.58 2.63 9.87
N ILE A 17 2.41 3.11 10.31
CA ILE A 17 2.07 3.18 11.73
C ILE A 17 2.03 1.77 12.35
N GLY A 18 1.45 0.78 11.66
CA GLY A 18 1.40 -0.60 12.14
C GLY A 18 2.78 -1.25 12.28
N LEU A 19 3.68 -0.99 11.34
CA LEU A 19 5.07 -1.46 11.39
C LEU A 19 5.89 -0.72 12.45
N LEU A 20 5.72 0.58 12.62
CA LEU A 20 6.40 1.38 13.65
C LEU A 20 5.87 1.09 15.06
N THR A 21 4.58 0.80 15.19
CA THR A 21 3.92 0.54 16.47
C THR A 21 4.17 -0.89 16.98
N ALA A 22 4.48 -1.85 16.11
CA ALA A 22 4.70 -3.25 16.52
C ALA A 22 6.08 -3.45 17.18
N PRO A 23 6.19 -3.55 18.53
CA PRO A 23 7.47 -3.58 19.22
C PRO A 23 7.71 -4.99 19.77
N ARG A 24 8.24 -5.92 18.96
CA ARG A 24 8.64 -7.24 19.47
C ARG A 24 9.80 -7.89 18.70
N SER A 25 10.62 -8.63 19.44
CA SER A 25 11.74 -9.46 18.98
C SER A 25 11.23 -10.72 18.25
N GLY A 26 11.69 -10.94 17.02
CA GLY A 26 11.13 -11.92 16.07
C GLY A 26 11.19 -13.42 16.43
N LYS A 27 11.62 -13.80 17.64
CA LYS A 27 11.60 -15.20 18.11
C LYS A 27 10.29 -15.51 18.83
N GLU A 28 10.00 -14.83 19.94
CA GLU A 28 8.73 -14.99 20.67
C GLU A 28 7.51 -14.52 19.85
N THR A 29 7.69 -13.52 18.98
CA THR A 29 6.61 -13.08 18.09
C THR A 29 6.26 -14.14 17.07
N ARG A 30 7.22 -14.88 16.51
CA ARG A 30 6.88 -15.94 15.56
C ARG A 30 6.10 -17.06 16.22
N GLU A 31 6.50 -17.47 17.43
CA GLU A 31 5.76 -18.52 18.15
C GLU A 31 4.36 -18.07 18.54
N LYS A 32 4.20 -16.87 19.12
CA LYS A 32 2.88 -16.34 19.50
C LYS A 32 2.01 -16.03 18.29
N LEU A 33 2.58 -15.44 17.23
CA LEU A 33 1.87 -15.16 16.00
C LEU A 33 1.46 -16.46 15.30
N VAL A 34 2.28 -17.51 15.31
CA VAL A 34 1.91 -18.81 14.72
C VAL A 34 0.82 -19.50 15.55
N ASP A 35 0.89 -19.50 16.88
CA ASP A 35 -0.13 -20.14 17.72
C ASP A 35 -1.48 -19.39 17.64
N GLU A 36 -1.42 -18.07 17.72
CA GLU A 36 -2.57 -17.17 17.71
C GLU A 36 -3.13 -16.99 16.29
N ALA A 37 -2.27 -16.97 15.26
CA ALA A 37 -2.72 -17.05 13.88
C ALA A 37 -3.30 -18.42 13.55
N ASN A 38 -2.79 -19.56 14.04
CA ASN A 38 -3.43 -20.85 13.75
C ASN A 38 -4.85 -20.92 14.33
N LYS A 39 -5.06 -20.50 15.59
CA LYS A 39 -6.40 -20.45 16.21
C LYS A 39 -7.35 -19.45 15.55
N ARG A 40 -6.84 -18.31 15.09
CA ARG A 40 -7.65 -17.26 14.46
C ARG A 40 -7.81 -17.46 12.95
N SER A 41 -6.88 -18.18 12.33
CA SER A 41 -6.85 -18.51 10.90
C SER A 41 -7.95 -19.51 10.56
N GLU A 42 -8.37 -20.43 11.42
CA GLU A 42 -9.45 -21.34 11.04
C GLU A 42 -10.75 -20.59 10.71
N GLY A 43 -11.09 -19.53 11.47
CA GLY A 43 -12.24 -18.68 11.16
C GLY A 43 -11.99 -17.66 10.04
N LEU A 44 -10.78 -17.10 9.96
CA LEU A 44 -10.42 -16.15 8.91
C LEU A 44 -10.22 -16.80 7.54
N LYS A 45 -9.72 -18.03 7.47
CA LYS A 45 -9.41 -18.73 6.23
C LYS A 45 -10.69 -19.06 5.47
N ASP A 46 -11.76 -19.42 6.17
CA ASP A 46 -13.07 -19.66 5.55
C ASP A 46 -13.67 -18.37 4.95
N GLN A 47 -13.54 -17.23 5.65
CA GLN A 47 -13.98 -15.93 5.12
C GLN A 47 -13.07 -15.39 4.02
N TRP A 48 -11.76 -15.65 4.13
CA TRP A 48 -10.77 -15.26 3.14
C TRP A 48 -10.94 -16.07 1.86
N GLU A 49 -11.16 -17.38 1.96
CA GLU A 49 -11.46 -18.23 0.80
C GLU A 49 -12.74 -17.79 0.11
N LYS A 50 -13.81 -17.45 0.87
CA LYS A 50 -15.03 -16.87 0.30
C LYS A 50 -14.78 -15.52 -0.37
N GLY A 51 -14.04 -14.61 0.27
CA GLY A 51 -13.70 -13.31 -0.30
C GLY A 51 -12.81 -13.40 -1.54
N VAL A 52 -11.82 -14.30 -1.53
CA VAL A 52 -10.96 -14.60 -2.67
C VAL A 52 -11.76 -15.25 -3.79
N ALA A 53 -12.69 -16.16 -3.49
CA ALA A 53 -13.57 -16.76 -4.50
C ALA A 53 -14.45 -15.70 -5.17
N GLN A 54 -15.10 -14.82 -4.39
CA GLN A 54 -15.89 -13.71 -4.92
C GLN A 54 -15.05 -12.72 -5.74
N ALA A 55 -13.84 -12.40 -5.27
CA ALA A 55 -12.92 -11.56 -6.01
C ALA A 55 -12.47 -12.22 -7.31
N LYS A 56 -12.26 -13.54 -7.31
CA LYS A 56 -11.86 -14.31 -8.49
C LYS A 56 -12.99 -14.41 -9.51
N GLU A 57 -14.23 -14.62 -9.08
CA GLU A 57 -15.41 -14.59 -9.95
C GLU A 57 -15.63 -13.19 -10.56
N GLY A 58 -15.53 -12.14 -9.74
CA GLY A 58 -15.57 -10.75 -10.23
C GLY A 58 -14.44 -10.45 -11.21
N TYR A 59 -13.23 -10.94 -10.91
CA TYR A 59 -12.07 -10.79 -11.78
C TYR A 59 -12.25 -11.55 -13.11
N GLU A 60 -12.80 -12.76 -13.11
CA GLU A 60 -13.05 -13.52 -14.35
C GLU A 60 -14.13 -12.85 -15.21
N GLN A 61 -15.19 -12.30 -14.61
CA GLN A 61 -16.20 -11.52 -15.33
C GLN A 61 -15.62 -10.25 -15.95
N VAL A 62 -14.82 -9.50 -15.17
CA VAL A 62 -14.12 -8.31 -15.66
C VAL A 62 -13.12 -8.69 -16.75
N LYS A 63 -12.35 -9.77 -16.58
CA LYS A 63 -11.37 -10.24 -17.57
C LYS A 63 -12.05 -10.68 -18.86
N SER A 64 -13.21 -11.33 -18.80
CA SER A 64 -13.99 -11.73 -19.98
C SER A 64 -14.52 -10.51 -20.73
N GLN A 65 -15.12 -9.55 -20.02
CA GLN A 65 -15.57 -8.29 -20.61
C GLN A 65 -14.40 -7.47 -21.17
N VAL A 66 -13.32 -7.35 -20.41
CA VAL A 66 -12.11 -6.65 -20.84
C VAL A 66 -11.48 -7.32 -22.05
N ASN A 67 -11.45 -8.66 -22.17
CA ASN A 67 -10.94 -9.31 -23.39
C ASN A 67 -11.80 -9.00 -24.63
N GLN A 68 -13.13 -9.08 -24.51
CA GLN A 68 -14.04 -8.77 -25.62
C GLN A 68 -13.91 -7.31 -26.08
N TYR A 69 -13.79 -6.37 -25.12
CA TYR A 69 -13.54 -4.96 -25.41
C TYR A 69 -12.09 -4.69 -25.83
N ALA A 70 -11.11 -5.45 -25.35
CA ALA A 70 -9.70 -5.27 -25.66
C ALA A 70 -9.36 -5.67 -27.10
N ASP A 71 -10.02 -6.68 -27.67
CA ASP A 71 -9.84 -7.03 -29.08
C ASP A 71 -10.45 -5.96 -30.01
N GLN A 72 -11.61 -5.38 -29.65
CA GLN A 72 -12.19 -4.25 -30.38
C GLN A 72 -11.38 -2.95 -30.19
N ALA A 73 -10.87 -2.72 -28.98
CA ALA A 73 -10.03 -1.58 -28.67
C ALA A 73 -8.66 -1.71 -29.33
N LYS A 74 -8.00 -2.87 -29.36
CA LYS A 74 -6.69 -3.07 -30.01
C LYS A 74 -6.68 -2.62 -31.46
N THR A 75 -7.79 -2.84 -32.18
CA THR A 75 -7.93 -2.48 -33.59
C THR A 75 -8.07 -0.95 -33.77
N GLN A 76 -8.78 -0.26 -32.87
CA GLN A 76 -8.89 1.21 -32.90
C GLN A 76 -7.68 1.93 -32.28
N VAL A 77 -7.07 1.32 -31.27
CA VAL A 77 -5.92 1.84 -30.51
C VAL A 77 -4.70 1.95 -31.42
N ASN A 78 -4.43 1.01 -32.33
CA ASN A 78 -3.29 1.12 -33.25
C ASN A 78 -3.37 2.34 -34.21
N GLN A 79 -4.55 2.87 -34.50
CA GLN A 79 -4.70 4.11 -35.28
C GLN A 79 -4.67 5.39 -34.43
N TYR A 80 -4.91 5.29 -33.13
CA TYR A 80 -4.95 6.42 -32.18
C TYR A 80 -3.68 6.54 -31.31
N VAL A 81 -2.83 5.51 -31.26
CA VAL A 81 -1.64 5.45 -30.42
C VAL A 81 -0.64 6.55 -30.75
N ASP A 82 -0.46 6.92 -32.02
CA ASP A 82 0.48 7.99 -32.38
C ASP A 82 0.03 9.39 -31.91
N GLN A 83 -1.28 9.68 -31.90
CA GLN A 83 -1.80 10.93 -31.34
C GLN A 83 -1.92 10.88 -29.80
N THR A 84 -2.13 9.70 -29.23
CA THR A 84 -2.31 9.53 -27.78
C THR A 84 -0.99 9.43 -27.02
N LYS A 85 0.11 9.06 -27.68
CA LYS A 85 1.45 8.95 -27.08
C LYS A 85 1.85 10.22 -26.35
N SER A 86 1.59 11.39 -26.96
CA SER A 86 1.86 12.70 -26.36
C SER A 86 1.08 12.94 -25.06
N GLN A 87 -0.20 12.57 -25.04
CA GLN A 87 -1.03 12.70 -23.83
C GLN A 87 -0.67 11.66 -22.77
N PHE A 88 -0.29 10.44 -23.18
CA PHE A 88 0.15 9.39 -22.27
C PHE A 88 1.52 9.72 -21.65
N ASP A 89 2.46 10.25 -22.42
CA ASP A 89 3.75 10.72 -21.89
C ASP A 89 3.55 11.91 -20.94
N THR A 90 2.62 12.81 -21.23
CA THR A 90 2.26 13.90 -20.31
C THR A 90 1.65 13.35 -19.02
N ALA A 91 0.64 12.47 -19.11
CA ALA A 91 0.00 11.85 -17.96
C ALA A 91 0.97 11.00 -17.13
N LYS A 92 1.88 10.28 -17.79
CA LYS A 92 2.94 9.50 -17.13
C LYS A 92 3.93 10.40 -16.41
N ASN A 93 4.32 11.53 -17.01
CA ASN A 93 5.21 12.49 -16.38
C ASN A 93 4.54 13.22 -15.21
N GLU A 94 3.25 13.55 -15.32
CA GLU A 94 2.47 14.15 -14.24
C GLU A 94 2.31 13.17 -13.07
N ALA A 95 1.93 11.92 -13.36
CA ALA A 95 1.84 10.85 -12.38
C ALA A 95 3.21 10.58 -11.72
N LYS A 96 4.30 10.58 -12.49
CA LYS A 96 5.65 10.42 -11.96
C LYS A 96 6.04 11.60 -11.07
N SER A 97 5.70 12.83 -11.46
CA SER A 97 5.99 14.02 -10.65
C SER A 97 5.17 14.05 -9.35
N GLU A 98 3.89 13.68 -9.39
CA GLU A 98 3.07 13.54 -8.18
C GLU A 98 3.56 12.41 -7.28
N PHE A 99 4.01 11.30 -7.86
CA PHE A 99 4.60 10.20 -7.11
C PHE A 99 5.92 10.60 -6.45
N GLU A 100 6.82 11.28 -7.17
CA GLU A 100 8.08 11.81 -6.63
C GLU A 100 7.83 12.84 -5.52
N ARG A 101 6.85 13.73 -5.69
CA ARG A 101 6.44 14.69 -4.64
C ARG A 101 5.86 13.98 -3.43
N GLY A 102 5.01 12.97 -3.64
CA GLY A 102 4.45 12.14 -2.58
C GLY A 102 5.56 11.40 -1.82
N LYS A 103 6.52 10.82 -2.53
CA LYS A 103 7.69 10.15 -1.96
C LYS A 103 8.58 11.10 -1.18
N SER A 104 8.84 12.30 -1.71
CA SER A 104 9.62 13.33 -1.01
C SER A 104 8.93 13.77 0.28
N THR A 105 7.62 14.03 0.22
CA THR A 105 6.81 14.45 1.38
C THR A 105 6.74 13.34 2.43
N PHE A 106 6.67 12.09 2.00
CA PHE A 106 6.72 10.93 2.87
C PHE A 106 8.10 10.79 3.52
N ASN A 107 9.19 10.92 2.76
CA ASN A 107 10.54 10.78 3.27
C ASN A 107 10.88 11.84 4.32
N SER A 108 10.52 13.11 4.09
CA SER A 108 10.74 14.15 5.09
C SER A 108 9.89 13.96 6.36
N LYS A 109 8.62 13.57 6.24
CA LYS A 109 7.79 13.25 7.41
C LYS A 109 8.32 12.07 8.23
N VAL A 110 8.91 11.07 7.57
CA VAL A 110 9.53 9.92 8.24
C VAL A 110 10.81 10.34 8.95
N ASP A 111 11.60 11.23 8.35
CA ASP A 111 12.82 11.81 8.95
C ASP A 111 12.48 12.63 10.20
N ASP A 112 11.54 13.57 10.09
CA ASP A 112 11.05 14.39 11.22
C ASP A 112 10.52 13.54 12.38
N LEU A 113 9.82 12.45 12.07
CA LEU A 113 9.32 11.51 13.07
C LEU A 113 10.46 10.72 13.72
N ALA A 114 11.45 10.29 12.95
CA ALA A 114 12.61 9.58 13.46
C ALA A 114 13.45 10.47 14.38
N ASP A 115 13.65 11.74 14.01
CA ASP A 115 14.34 12.72 14.86
C ASP A 115 13.56 13.02 16.14
N SER A 116 12.25 13.24 16.04
CA SER A 116 11.39 13.47 17.22
C SER A 116 11.42 12.26 18.18
N ALA A 117 11.39 11.04 17.63
CA ALA A 117 11.48 9.82 18.42
C ALA A 117 12.86 9.67 19.09
N LYS A 118 13.94 10.04 18.38
CA LYS A 118 15.30 10.00 18.91
C LYS A 118 15.49 11.02 20.02
N GLU A 119 15.02 12.25 19.84
CA GLU A 119 15.05 13.29 20.88
C GLU A 119 14.27 12.86 22.13
N GLY A 120 13.06 12.33 21.98
CA GLY A 120 12.28 11.83 23.11
C GLY A 120 12.95 10.67 23.86
N VAL A 121 13.66 9.78 23.14
CA VAL A 121 14.42 8.68 23.74
C VAL A 121 15.68 9.18 24.44
N ASP A 122 16.42 10.14 23.88
CA ASP A 122 17.61 10.73 24.51
C ASP A 122 17.23 11.55 25.75
N ASP A 123 16.12 12.28 25.73
CA ASP A 123 15.62 13.04 26.88
C ASP A 123 15.18 12.10 28.02
N ALA A 124 14.46 11.02 27.70
CA ALA A 124 14.13 9.97 28.66
C ALA A 124 15.39 9.28 29.22
N ARG A 125 16.39 9.01 28.37
CA ARG A 125 17.64 8.38 28.82
C ARG A 125 18.45 9.28 29.75
N ASN A 126 18.51 10.58 29.45
CA ASN A 126 19.26 11.55 30.26
C ASN A 126 18.57 11.84 31.58
N SER A 127 17.23 11.94 31.60
CA SER A 127 16.46 12.08 32.85
C SER A 127 16.60 10.85 33.77
N PHE A 128 16.68 9.64 33.23
CA PHE A 128 16.98 8.42 34.00
C PHE A 128 18.43 8.33 34.49
N LYS A 129 19.39 9.01 33.84
CA LYS A 129 20.81 8.99 34.22
C LYS A 129 21.18 10.11 35.20
N ALA A 130 20.36 11.17 35.26
CA ALA A 130 20.47 12.28 36.20
C ALA A 130 19.68 12.04 37.51
N SER A 131 18.89 10.96 37.56
CA SER A 131 18.22 10.42 38.78
C SER A 131 19.10 9.35 39.43
#